data_AF-A0A956CI12-F1
#
_entry.id   AF-A0A956CI12-F1
#
_cell.length_a   1.000
_cell.length_b   1.000
_cell.length_c   1.000
_cell.angle_alpha   90.00
_cell.angle_beta   90.00
_cell.angle_gamma   90.00
#
_symmetry.space_group_name_H-M   'P 1'
#
loop_
_entity.id
_entity.type
_entity.pdbx_description
1 polymer ?
#
loop_
_entity_poly.entity_id
_entity_poly.type
_entity_poly.pdbx_seq_one_letter_code
_entity_poly.pdbx_strand_id
1 'polypeptide(L)'
;PSGTSHTTPTVLIAPDFSWIETEDERFELPGGHKVRTLLSLVFEERQRNPGGWVTIDAVCQALWPGERMRPTSRTNRLNVMISRLRRLGIGKRLERSPKGLRLDPTVGFVIGG
;
A
#
# COMPACT_ATOMS: atom_id res chain seq x y z
N PRO A 1 32.18 16.61 10.90
CA PRO A 1 31.12 16.05 11.77
C PRO A 1 29.95 15.53 10.92
N SER A 2 29.86 14.20 10.85
CA SER A 2 28.62 13.41 10.71
C SER A 2 27.73 13.64 9.48
N GLY A 3 28.13 13.05 8.36
CA GLY A 3 27.16 12.59 7.36
C GLY A 3 26.52 11.31 7.89
N THR A 4 25.34 11.41 8.48
CA THR A 4 24.52 10.22 8.75
C THR A 4 23.95 9.75 7.43
N SER A 5 24.54 8.69 6.86
CA SER A 5 23.86 7.90 5.84
C SER A 5 22.60 7.33 6.46
N HIS A 6 21.47 8.00 6.28
CA HIS A 6 20.17 7.40 6.57
C HIS A 6 19.96 6.34 5.50
N THR A 7 20.37 5.10 5.79
CA THR A 7 19.92 3.95 5.02
C THR A 7 18.41 4.00 5.08
N THR A 8 17.80 4.30 3.93
CA THR A 8 16.36 4.41 3.87
C THR A 8 15.79 3.03 4.14
N PRO A 9 14.89 2.85 5.13
CA PRO A 9 14.40 1.54 5.48
C PRO A 9 13.73 0.92 4.27
N THR A 10 14.31 -0.17 3.79
CA THR A 10 13.93 -0.81 2.53
C THR A 10 12.97 -1.95 2.81
N VAL A 11 11.87 -1.97 2.08
CA VAL A 11 10.82 -3.01 2.17
C VAL A 11 11.00 -3.98 1.01
N LEU A 12 11.20 -5.27 1.31
CA LEU A 12 11.19 -6.33 0.30
C LEU A 12 9.77 -6.86 0.12
N ILE A 13 9.38 -7.10 -1.13
CA ILE A 13 8.01 -7.46 -1.47
C ILE A 13 8.03 -8.60 -2.48
N ALA A 14 7.25 -9.64 -2.20
CA ALA A 14 7.03 -10.72 -3.14
C ALA A 14 6.49 -10.19 -4.48
N PRO A 15 6.94 -10.70 -5.64
CA PRO A 15 6.41 -10.28 -6.95
C PRO A 15 4.88 -10.40 -7.09
N ASP A 16 4.26 -11.36 -6.39
CA ASP A 16 2.82 -11.60 -6.37
C ASP A 16 2.11 -10.92 -5.19
N PHE A 17 2.83 -10.12 -4.40
CA PHE A 17 2.37 -9.50 -3.16
C PHE A 17 1.83 -10.53 -2.15
N SER A 18 2.38 -11.75 -2.09
CA SER A 18 2.03 -12.74 -1.05
C SER A 18 2.61 -12.44 0.32
N TRP A 19 3.77 -11.77 0.38
CA TRP A 19 4.46 -11.43 1.62
C TRP A 19 5.20 -10.11 1.47
N ILE A 20 5.47 -9.49 2.60
CA ILE A 20 6.23 -8.25 2.70
C ILE A 20 7.19 -8.37 3.86
N GLU A 21 8.44 -8.04 3.62
CA GLU A 21 9.50 -8.08 4.62
C GLU A 21 10.03 -6.67 4.84
N THR A 22 10.06 -6.32 6.12
CA THR A 22 10.61 -5.06 6.61
C THR A 22 11.85 -5.37 7.44
N GLU A 23 12.62 -4.35 7.82
CA GLU A 23 13.79 -4.53 8.69
C GLU A 23 13.48 -5.29 9.99
N ASP A 24 12.27 -5.15 10.52
CA ASP A 24 11.87 -5.73 11.81
C ASP A 24 11.29 -7.15 11.69
N GLU A 25 10.54 -7.42 10.62
CA GLU A 25 9.67 -8.60 10.53
C GLU A 25 9.18 -8.85 9.09
N ARG A 26 8.92 -10.13 8.78
CA ARG A 26 8.23 -10.59 7.58
C ARG A 26 6.76 -10.89 7.87
N PHE A 27 5.90 -10.25 7.09
CA PHE A 27 4.44 -10.40 7.16
C PHE A 27 3.94 -11.17 5.94
N GLU A 28 3.38 -12.36 6.19
CA GLU A 28 2.59 -13.06 5.19
C GLU A 28 1.26 -12.31 4.99
N LEU A 29 0.95 -11.97 3.75
CA LEU A 29 -0.28 -11.27 3.41
C LEU A 29 -1.39 -12.29 3.21
N PRO A 30 -2.42 -12.33 4.10
CA PRO A 30 -3.47 -13.33 4.00
C PRO A 30 -4.16 -13.26 2.63
N GLY A 31 -4.48 -14.43 2.08
CA GLY A 31 -4.82 -14.70 0.66
C GLY A 31 -6.10 -14.04 0.09
N GLY A 32 -6.51 -12.88 0.59
CA GLY A 32 -7.55 -12.08 -0.04
C GLY A 32 -6.99 -11.28 -1.21
N HIS A 33 -7.42 -11.62 -2.44
CA HIS A 33 -7.12 -10.89 -3.68
C HIS A 33 -7.12 -9.36 -3.50
N LYS A 34 -8.07 -8.81 -2.74
CA LYS A 34 -8.22 -7.37 -2.51
C LYS A 34 -7.03 -6.73 -1.77
N VAL A 35 -6.40 -7.42 -0.82
CA VAL A 35 -5.22 -6.88 -0.10
C VAL A 35 -4.05 -6.75 -1.08
N ARG A 36 -3.79 -7.81 -1.84
CA ARG A 36 -2.73 -7.84 -2.86
C ARG A 36 -2.96 -6.80 -3.94
N THR A 37 -4.19 -6.67 -4.44
CA THR A 37 -4.57 -5.64 -5.42
C THR A 37 -4.38 -4.23 -4.88
N LEU A 38 -4.74 -3.96 -3.63
CA LEU A 38 -4.53 -2.62 -3.08
C LEU A 38 -3.04 -2.28 -2.99
N LEU A 39 -2.22 -3.24 -2.58
CA LEU A 39 -0.78 -3.09 -2.51
C LEU A 39 -0.18 -2.88 -3.89
N SER A 40 -0.47 -3.75 -4.86
CA SER A 40 0.04 -3.62 -6.22
C SER A 40 -0.27 -2.24 -6.81
N LEU A 41 -1.51 -1.78 -6.63
CA LEU A 41 -1.98 -0.48 -7.11
C LEU A 41 -1.13 0.69 -6.58
N VAL A 42 -0.82 0.73 -5.27
CA VAL A 42 -0.05 1.84 -4.68
C VAL A 42 1.44 1.73 -4.96
N PHE A 43 1.99 0.51 -5.05
CA PHE A 43 3.39 0.28 -5.38
C PHE A 43 3.69 0.58 -6.86
N GLU A 44 2.81 0.15 -7.77
CA GLU A 44 2.89 0.47 -9.19
C GLU A 44 2.74 1.98 -9.45
N GLU A 45 1.80 2.64 -8.78
CA GLU A 45 1.67 4.11 -8.88
C GLU A 45 2.94 4.80 -8.40
N ARG A 46 3.53 4.35 -7.31
CA ARG A 46 4.79 4.93 -6.82
C ARG A 46 5.96 4.69 -7.77
N GLN A 47 6.06 3.51 -8.38
CA GLN A 47 7.08 3.23 -9.40
C GLN A 47 6.94 4.16 -10.61
N ARG A 48 5.70 4.38 -11.06
CA ARG A 48 5.41 5.27 -12.20
C ARG A 48 5.56 6.75 -11.85
N ASN A 49 5.21 7.15 -10.64
CA ASN A 49 5.17 8.53 -10.17
C ASN A 49 5.58 8.60 -8.68
N PRO A 50 6.86 8.86 -8.37
CA PRO A 50 7.33 8.99 -7.00
C PRO A 50 6.58 10.10 -6.25
N GLY A 51 5.68 9.71 -5.33
CA GLY A 51 4.82 10.65 -4.59
C GLY A 51 3.40 10.82 -5.15
N GLY A 52 3.05 10.06 -6.19
CA GLY A 52 1.73 9.99 -6.80
C GLY A 52 0.64 9.48 -5.83
N TRP A 53 -0.59 9.92 -6.08
CA TRP A 53 -1.76 9.50 -5.32
C TRP A 53 -2.63 8.60 -6.18
N VAL A 54 -2.99 7.44 -5.66
CA VAL A 54 -4.05 6.63 -6.26
C VAL A 54 -5.40 7.09 -5.74
N THR A 55 -6.26 7.54 -6.64
CA THR A 55 -7.56 8.09 -6.27
C THR A 55 -8.46 7.03 -5.61
N ILE A 56 -9.38 7.49 -4.75
CA ILE A 56 -10.35 6.61 -4.09
C ILE A 56 -11.19 5.83 -5.10
N ASP A 57 -11.55 6.44 -6.23
CA ASP A 57 -12.32 5.79 -7.28
C ASP A 57 -11.50 4.71 -8.00
N ALA A 58 -10.23 4.96 -8.31
CA ALA A 58 -9.34 3.94 -8.88
C ALA A 58 -9.16 2.75 -7.93
N VAL A 59 -8.98 3.02 -6.63
CA VAL A 59 -8.94 1.98 -5.60
C VAL A 59 -10.25 1.20 -5.57
N CYS A 60 -11.40 1.87 -5.55
CA CYS A 60 -12.69 1.19 -5.51
C CYS A 60 -12.93 0.33 -6.75
N GLN A 61 -12.58 0.84 -7.93
CA GLN A 61 -12.72 0.14 -9.21
C GLN A 61 -11.86 -1.13 -9.24
N ALA A 62 -10.64 -1.06 -8.72
CA ALA A 62 -9.73 -2.21 -8.66
C ALA A 62 -10.19 -3.26 -7.61
N LEU A 63 -10.65 -2.80 -6.44
CA LEU A 63 -11.04 -3.69 -5.36
C LEU A 63 -12.44 -4.28 -5.53
N TRP A 64 -13.35 -3.56 -6.16
CA TRP A 64 -14.76 -3.93 -6.32
C TRP A 64 -15.24 -3.56 -7.73
N PRO A 65 -14.72 -4.26 -8.76
CA PRO A 65 -15.05 -3.96 -10.14
C PRO A 65 -16.57 -4.07 -10.38
N GLY A 66 -17.15 -3.03 -10.97
CA GLY A 66 -18.58 -2.98 -11.32
C GLY A 66 -19.54 -2.73 -10.14
N GLU A 67 -19.05 -2.64 -8.90
CA GLU A 67 -19.92 -2.49 -7.74
C GLU A 67 -20.32 -1.02 -7.50
N ARG A 68 -21.61 -0.70 -7.69
CA ARG A 68 -22.16 0.64 -7.40
C ARG A 68 -22.42 0.81 -5.91
N MET A 69 -21.37 1.15 -5.17
CA MET A 69 -21.47 1.45 -3.74
C MET A 69 -21.90 2.89 -3.48
N ARG A 70 -22.74 3.08 -2.46
CA ARG A 70 -22.99 4.40 -1.84
C ARG A 70 -21.69 4.98 -1.28
N PRO A 71 -21.49 6.32 -1.26
CA PRO A 71 -20.27 6.94 -0.79
C PRO A 71 -19.84 6.51 0.63
N THR A 72 -20.80 6.39 1.55
CA THR A 72 -20.54 5.94 2.94
C THR A 72 -20.04 4.50 2.99
N SER A 73 -20.60 3.61 2.17
CA SER A 73 -20.17 2.21 2.07
C SER A 73 -18.74 2.10 1.52
N ARG A 74 -18.37 2.93 0.52
CA ARG A 74 -17.00 2.98 -0.01
C ARG A 74 -16.01 3.36 1.09
N THR A 75 -16.30 4.46 1.80
CA THR A 75 -15.45 4.95 2.88
C THR A 75 -15.23 3.90 3.97
N ASN A 76 -16.31 3.25 4.42
CA ASN A 76 -16.24 2.22 5.46
C ASN A 76 -15.40 1.02 5.03
N ARG A 77 -15.63 0.48 3.82
CA ARG A 77 -14.86 -0.66 3.31
C ARG A 77 -13.38 -0.32 3.13
N LEU A 78 -13.06 0.88 2.64
CA LEU A 78 -11.69 1.35 2.54
C LEU A 78 -11.02 1.51 3.90
N ASN A 79 -11.74 2.04 4.90
CA ASN A 79 -11.22 2.14 6.26
C ASN A 79 -10.86 0.76 6.82
N VAL A 80 -11.71 -0.25 6.61
CA VAL A 80 -11.45 -1.63 7.01
C VAL A 80 -10.22 -2.19 6.28
N MET A 81 -10.11 -2.00 4.97
CA MET A 81 -8.96 -2.46 4.19
C MET A 81 -7.64 -1.82 4.64
N ILE A 82 -7.64 -0.51 4.87
CA ILE A 82 -6.46 0.20 5.36
C ILE A 82 -6.11 -0.24 6.79
N SER A 83 -7.12 -0.47 7.65
CA SER A 83 -6.89 -1.00 8.99
C SER A 83 -6.23 -2.39 8.95
N ARG A 84 -6.64 -3.25 8.01
CA ARG A 84 -5.99 -4.55 7.78
C ARG A 84 -4.54 -4.37 7.32
N LEU A 85 -4.30 -3.54 6.30
CA LEU A 85 -2.93 -3.22 5.86
C LEU A 85 -2.09 -2.62 6.99
N ARG A 86 -2.72 -1.88 7.91
CA ARG A 86 -2.02 -1.30 9.04
C ARG A 86 -1.43 -2.28 10.03
N ARG A 87 -1.99 -3.49 10.08
CA ARG A 87 -1.49 -4.57 10.92
C ARG A 87 -0.38 -5.39 10.23
N LEU A 88 -0.14 -5.19 8.93
CA LEU A 88 0.76 -5.99 8.10
C LEU A 88 2.09 -5.25 7.81
N GLY A 89 2.59 -4.44 8.76
CA GLY A 89 3.86 -3.71 8.63
C GLY A 89 3.87 -2.50 7.68
N ILE A 90 3.00 -2.47 6.66
CA ILE A 90 2.91 -1.39 5.67
C ILE A 90 2.06 -0.19 6.11
N GLY A 91 1.21 -0.39 7.10
CA GLY A 91 0.28 0.64 7.58
C GLY A 91 0.79 2.04 7.81
N LYS A 92 1.93 2.10 8.50
CA LYS A 92 2.56 3.36 8.89
C LYS A 92 3.10 4.12 7.67
N ARG A 93 3.32 3.39 6.57
CA ARG A 93 3.87 3.87 5.31
C ARG A 93 2.79 4.17 4.27
N LEU A 94 1.52 3.85 4.56
CA LEU A 94 0.40 4.17 3.67
C LEU A 94 -0.31 5.44 4.15
N GLU A 95 -0.16 6.50 3.38
CA GLU A 95 -0.84 7.76 3.59
C GLU A 95 -2.24 7.73 2.98
N ARG A 96 -3.20 8.27 3.73
CA ARG A 96 -4.55 8.52 3.25
C ARG A 96 -4.84 10.00 3.30
N SER A 97 -5.35 10.55 2.19
CA SER A 97 -5.84 11.92 2.12
C SER A 97 -7.15 11.97 1.30
N PRO A 98 -7.81 13.14 1.21
CA PRO A 98 -8.93 13.33 0.28
C PRO A 98 -8.55 13.05 -1.20
N LYS A 99 -7.27 13.17 -1.57
CA LYS A 99 -6.78 12.86 -2.92
C LYS A 99 -6.76 11.35 -3.20
N GLY A 100 -6.71 10.52 -2.16
CA GLY A 100 -6.64 9.07 -2.30
C GLY A 100 -5.67 8.41 -1.32
N LEU A 101 -5.02 7.36 -1.82
CA LEU A 101 -4.00 6.59 -1.10
C LEU A 101 -2.65 6.76 -1.76
N ARG A 102 -1.61 6.84 -0.95
CA ARG A 102 -0.23 6.97 -1.40
C ARG A 102 0.69 6.18 -0.49
N LEU A 103 1.69 5.54 -1.08
CA LEU A 103 2.80 4.99 -0.32
C LEU A 103 3.81 6.12 -0.04
N ASP A 104 4.22 6.26 1.23
CA ASP A 104 5.14 7.28 1.73
C ASP A 104 6.38 7.37 0.84
N PRO A 105 6.64 8.51 0.18
CA PRO A 105 7.71 8.66 -0.80
C PRO A 105 9.11 8.53 -0.22
N THR A 106 9.26 8.54 1.11
CA THR A 106 10.54 8.34 1.78
C THR A 106 10.92 6.88 1.96
N VAL A 107 10.00 5.93 1.77
CA VAL A 107 10.27 4.50 2.03
C VAL A 107 10.97 3.81 0.85
N GLY A 108 12.11 3.18 1.05
CA GLY A 108 12.72 2.35 0.02
C GLY A 108 11.91 1.07 -0.19
N PHE A 109 11.79 0.56 -1.42
CA PHE A 109 11.22 -0.76 -1.63
C PHE A 109 11.86 -1.47 -2.82
N VAL A 110 11.90 -2.79 -2.74
CA VAL A 110 12.34 -3.68 -3.81
C VAL A 110 11.27 -4.75 -3.99
N ILE A 111 10.79 -4.91 -5.22
CA ILE A 111 9.93 -6.03 -5.58
C ILE A 111 10.84 -7.13 -6.12
N GLY A 112 10.92 -8.24 -5.39
CA GLY A 112 11.85 -9.31 -5.69
C GLY A 112 11.84 -10.38 -4.61
N GLY A 113 12.30 -11.57 -4.98
CA GLY A 113 12.52 -12.71 -4.11
C GLY A 113 13.82 -13.39 -4.51
#